data_AF-A0A6P0XUB4-F1
#
_entry.id   AF-A0A6P0XUB4-F1
#
_cell.length_a   1.000
_cell.length_b   1.000
_cell.length_c   1.000
_cell.angle_alpha   90.00
_cell.angle_beta   90.00
_cell.angle_gamma   90.00
#
_symmetry.space_group_name_H-M   'P 1'
#
loop_
_entity.id
_entity.type
_entity.pdbx_description
1 polymer ?
#
loop_
_entity_poly.entity_id
_entity_poly.type
_entity_poly.pdbx_seq_one_letter_code
_entity_poly.pdbx_strand_id
1 'polypeptide(L)'
;MKQNINLGKKTNQKFVQIPHNNLRLKLKAMCNRYGLTYLEQEESYTSKASFLDNDKIPVYNADNPTEYSFSYQRIQRGLYKTKQGKLINADCNGAANIGIKSNLNGFTLDRGLGIFGYTIKG
;
A
#
# COMPACT_ATOMS: atom_id res chain seq x y z
N MET A 1 19.20 -6.80 3.15
CA MET A 1 18.83 -7.78 2.11
C MET A 1 17.80 -8.73 2.75
N LYS A 2 16.52 -8.68 2.38
CA LYS A 2 15.49 -9.57 2.96
C LYS A 2 15.66 -10.96 2.34
N GLN A 3 16.23 -11.91 3.08
CA GLN A 3 16.66 -13.21 2.54
C GLN A 3 15.65 -14.35 2.65
N ASN A 4 14.47 -14.19 3.25
CA ASN A 4 13.54 -15.30 3.42
C ASN A 4 12.09 -14.91 3.12
N ILE A 5 11.77 -14.71 1.83
CA ILE A 5 10.38 -14.67 1.38
C ILE A 5 10.17 -15.92 0.54
N ASN A 6 9.40 -16.89 1.04
CA ASN A 6 9.20 -18.17 0.37
C ASN A 6 8.06 -18.04 -0.68
N LEU A 7 8.29 -17.28 -1.76
CA LEU A 7 7.30 -16.98 -2.81
C LEU A 7 7.35 -17.96 -4.01
N GLY A 8 8.09 -19.06 -3.89
CA GLY A 8 8.33 -20.03 -4.96
C GLY A 8 9.51 -19.65 -5.87
N LYS A 9 10.26 -20.66 -6.34
CA LYS A 9 11.55 -20.53 -7.05
C LYS A 9 11.54 -19.53 -8.22
N LYS A 10 10.50 -19.56 -9.06
CA LYS A 10 10.39 -18.69 -10.25
C LYS A 10 10.05 -17.22 -9.90
N THR A 11 9.27 -17.00 -8.85
CA THR A 11 8.87 -15.65 -8.40
C THR A 11 10.02 -14.96 -7.68
N ASN A 12 10.73 -15.68 -6.81
CA ASN A 12 11.91 -15.15 -6.12
C ASN A 12 13.01 -14.72 -7.10
N GLN A 13 13.30 -15.49 -8.15
CA GLN A 13 14.34 -15.12 -9.12
C GLN A 13 14.06 -13.80 -9.85
N LYS A 14 12.79 -13.49 -10.18
CA LYS A 14 12.43 -12.22 -10.85
C LYS A 14 12.41 -11.01 -9.90
N PHE A 15 11.98 -11.21 -8.65
CA PHE A 15 11.88 -10.11 -7.67
C PHE A 15 13.20 -9.79 -6.97
N VAL A 16 14.05 -10.79 -6.71
CA VAL A 16 15.39 -10.60 -6.11
C VAL A 16 16.31 -9.80 -7.04
N GLN A 17 16.04 -9.83 -8.35
CA GLN A 17 16.83 -9.12 -9.36
C GLN A 17 16.52 -7.61 -9.45
N ILE A 18 15.42 -7.13 -8.85
CA ILE A 18 15.13 -5.69 -8.81
C ILE A 18 15.89 -5.09 -7.62
N PRO A 19 16.86 -4.17 -7.84
CA PRO A 19 17.57 -3.52 -6.75
C PRO A 19 16.66 -2.46 -6.10
N HIS A 20 15.70 -2.93 -5.29
CA HIS A 20 14.67 -2.12 -4.66
C HIS A 20 15.25 -0.92 -3.90
N ASN A 21 16.35 -1.12 -3.19
CA ASN A 21 17.05 -0.04 -2.49
C ASN A 21 17.60 1.04 -3.44
N ASN A 22 18.16 0.64 -4.59
CA ASN A 22 18.71 1.61 -5.55
C ASN A 22 17.62 2.41 -6.22
N LEU A 23 16.50 1.77 -6.56
CA LEU A 23 15.31 2.46 -7.07
C LEU A 23 14.81 3.50 -6.05
N ARG A 24 14.71 3.11 -4.78
CA ARG A 24 14.30 3.98 -3.68
C ARG A 24 15.22 5.19 -3.52
N LEU A 25 16.53 4.98 -3.52
CA LEU A 25 17.52 6.04 -3.39
C LEU A 25 17.47 7.02 -4.56
N LYS A 26 17.34 6.52 -5.80
CA LYS A 26 17.17 7.36 -6.99
C LYS A 26 15.88 8.17 -6.93
N LEU A 27 14.77 7.56 -6.50
CA LEU A 27 13.50 8.26 -6.35
C LEU A 27 13.59 9.38 -5.31
N LYS A 28 14.15 9.09 -4.13
CA LYS A 28 14.39 10.09 -3.08
C LYS A 28 15.27 11.26 -3.59
N ALA A 29 16.36 10.95 -4.29
CA ALA A 29 17.25 11.96 -4.85
C ALA A 29 16.54 12.86 -5.88
N MET A 30 15.71 12.26 -6.74
CA MET A 30 14.89 13.00 -7.72
C MET A 30 13.86 13.88 -7.03
N CYS A 31 13.11 13.37 -6.05
CA CYS A 31 12.17 14.17 -5.27
C CYS A 31 12.86 15.38 -4.63
N ASN A 32 13.98 15.16 -3.94
CA ASN A 32 14.77 16.24 -3.33
C ASN A 32 15.22 17.29 -4.35
N ARG A 33 15.69 16.85 -5.53
CA ARG A 33 16.15 17.75 -6.60
C ARG A 33 15.06 18.71 -7.09
N TYR A 34 13.80 18.27 -7.09
CA TYR A 34 12.65 19.08 -7.52
C TYR A 34 11.86 19.69 -6.35
N GLY A 35 12.38 19.63 -5.12
CA GLY A 35 11.70 20.17 -3.95
C GLY A 35 10.47 19.38 -3.50
N LEU A 36 10.33 18.11 -3.92
CA LEU A 36 9.25 17.22 -3.51
C LEU A 36 9.63 16.48 -2.22
N THR A 37 8.68 16.37 -1.29
CA THR A 37 8.85 15.58 -0.06
C THR A 37 8.76 14.09 -0.37
N TYR A 38 9.81 13.35 -0.04
CA TYR A 38 9.82 11.89 -0.12
C TYR A 38 9.54 11.29 1.26
N LEU A 39 8.45 10.50 1.37
CA LEU A 39 8.05 9.81 2.59
C LEU A 39 7.91 8.31 2.31
N GLU A 40 8.34 7.52 3.28
CA GLU A 40 8.27 6.07 3.20
C GLU A 40 7.05 5.58 3.98
N GLN A 41 6.29 4.69 3.34
CA GLN A 41 5.11 4.09 3.95
C GLN A 41 5.29 2.57 4.01
N GLU A 42 4.91 1.98 5.14
CA GLU A 42 4.93 0.53 5.36
C GLU A 42 3.78 -0.13 4.59
N GLU A 43 4.09 -1.07 3.67
CA GLU A 43 3.14 -1.58 2.68
C GLU A 43 2.42 -2.89 3.08
N SER A 44 2.54 -3.37 4.32
CA SER A 44 1.89 -4.61 4.75
C SER A 44 0.39 -4.56 4.52
N TYR A 45 -0.12 -5.68 4.02
CA TYR A 45 -1.54 -5.93 3.70
C TYR A 45 -2.16 -5.04 2.61
N THR A 46 -1.43 -4.08 2.03
CA THR A 46 -1.95 -3.16 0.99
C THR A 46 -2.39 -3.87 -0.30
N SER A 47 -1.81 -5.02 -0.63
CA SER A 47 -2.20 -5.84 -1.78
C SER A 47 -3.33 -6.83 -1.48
N LYS A 48 -3.71 -6.99 -0.20
CA LYS A 48 -4.75 -7.92 0.25
C LYS A 48 -6.06 -7.18 0.56
N ALA A 49 -5.97 -6.07 1.27
CA ALA A 49 -7.10 -5.22 1.64
C ALA A 49 -7.85 -4.70 0.39
N SER A 50 -9.16 -4.59 0.50
CA SER A 50 -9.98 -3.94 -0.51
C SER A 50 -10.14 -2.46 -0.18
N PHE A 51 -9.70 -1.60 -1.09
CA PHE A 51 -9.90 -0.15 -0.96
C PHE A 51 -11.39 0.19 -0.99
N LEU A 52 -12.14 -0.39 -1.93
CA LEU A 52 -13.56 -0.08 -2.14
C LEU A 52 -14.47 -0.62 -1.04
N ASP A 53 -14.02 -1.62 -0.27
CA ASP A 53 -14.77 -2.18 0.86
C ASP A 53 -14.35 -1.58 2.20
N ASN A 54 -13.46 -0.58 2.19
CA ASN A 54 -12.95 0.10 3.39
C ASN A 54 -12.31 -0.86 4.41
N ASP A 55 -11.56 -1.86 3.93
CA ASP A 55 -10.83 -2.76 4.81
C ASP A 55 -9.86 -1.98 5.70
N LYS A 56 -9.78 -2.38 6.98
CA LYS A 56 -8.74 -1.88 7.89
C LYS A 56 -7.39 -2.46 7.47
N ILE A 57 -6.37 -1.62 7.41
CA ILE A 57 -5.01 -2.03 7.02
C ILE A 57 -4.10 -1.90 8.24
N PRO A 58 -3.87 -2.99 8.99
CA PRO A 58 -3.02 -2.96 10.17
C PRO A 58 -1.55 -2.74 9.81
N VAL A 59 -0.77 -2.28 10.77
CA VAL A 59 0.69 -2.31 10.71
C VAL A 59 1.15 -3.70 11.12
N TYR A 60 2.04 -4.30 10.34
CA TYR A 60 2.59 -5.61 10.68
C TYR A 60 3.40 -5.55 11.98
N ASN A 61 3.13 -6.48 12.89
CA ASN A 61 3.88 -6.67 14.12
C ASN A 61 4.55 -8.05 14.10
N ALA A 62 5.88 -8.09 14.13
CA ALA A 62 6.66 -9.32 14.12
C ALA A 62 6.63 -10.05 15.48
N ASP A 63 6.49 -9.31 16.57
CA ASP A 63 6.52 -9.85 17.94
C ASP A 63 5.18 -10.50 18.33
N ASN A 64 4.09 -10.07 17.67
CA ASN A 64 2.76 -10.64 17.84
C ASN A 64 2.07 -10.85 16.49
N PRO A 65 2.47 -11.90 15.74
CA PRO A 65 1.91 -12.18 14.42
C PRO A 65 0.43 -12.55 14.56
N THR A 66 -0.43 -11.66 14.05
CA THR A 66 -1.88 -11.86 14.04
C THR A 66 -2.35 -12.15 12.61
N GLU A 67 -3.29 -13.09 12.45
CA GLU A 67 -3.96 -13.30 11.18
C GLU A 67 -5.06 -12.27 10.97
N TYR A 68 -5.10 -11.69 9.77
CA TYR A 68 -6.11 -10.71 9.39
C TYR A 68 -6.93 -11.23 8.21
N SER A 69 -8.26 -11.15 8.35
CA SER A 69 -9.20 -11.39 7.26
C SER A 69 -9.53 -10.07 6.55
N PHE A 70 -9.57 -10.15 5.22
CA PHE A 70 -9.93 -9.05 4.34
C PHE A 70 -11.23 -9.39 3.62
N SER A 71 -11.98 -8.38 3.21
CA SER A 71 -13.29 -8.57 2.57
C SER A 71 -13.21 -9.27 1.21
N TYR A 72 -12.05 -9.18 0.55
CA TYR A 72 -11.76 -9.88 -0.70
C TYR A 72 -10.24 -10.07 -0.91
N GLN A 73 -9.85 -10.76 -2.00
CA GLN A 73 -8.47 -11.05 -2.38
C GLN A 73 -8.14 -10.81 -3.86
N ARG A 74 -6.86 -10.61 -4.18
CA ARG A 74 -6.38 -10.59 -5.56
C ARG A 74 -6.71 -11.91 -6.28
N ILE A 75 -7.27 -11.84 -7.49
CA ILE A 75 -7.53 -13.03 -8.31
C ILE A 75 -6.23 -13.45 -9.01
N GLN A 76 -5.62 -12.51 -9.73
CA GLN A 76 -4.38 -12.74 -10.48
C GLN A 76 -3.59 -11.43 -10.65
N ARG A 77 -2.42 -11.52 -11.30
CA ARG A 77 -1.63 -10.32 -11.60
C ARG A 77 -2.47 -9.32 -12.40
N GLY A 78 -2.45 -8.06 -11.99
CA GLY A 78 -3.26 -6.99 -12.60
C GLY A 78 -4.75 -6.99 -12.24
N LEU A 79 -5.31 -8.02 -11.59
CA LEU A 79 -6.76 -8.14 -11.36
C LEU A 79 -7.13 -8.40 -9.90
N TYR A 80 -7.92 -7.50 -9.33
CA TYR A 80 -8.51 -7.59 -8.01
C TYR A 80 -10.03 -7.61 -8.15
N LYS A 81 -10.73 -8.32 -7.26
CA LYS A 81 -12.20 -8.27 -7.20
C LYS A 81 -12.63 -7.67 -5.87
N THR A 82 -13.78 -7.04 -5.77
CA THR A 82 -14.27 -6.51 -4.49
C THR A 82 -15.27 -7.46 -3.86
N LYS A 83 -15.72 -7.18 -2.63
CA LYS A 83 -16.80 -7.93 -1.98
C LYS A 83 -18.07 -7.96 -2.82
N GLN A 84 -18.41 -6.86 -3.50
CA GLN A 84 -19.58 -6.76 -4.41
C GLN A 84 -19.32 -7.41 -5.78
N GLY A 85 -18.15 -8.01 -5.98
CA GLY A 85 -17.79 -8.72 -7.20
C GLY A 85 -17.30 -7.84 -8.34
N LYS A 86 -17.04 -6.55 -8.11
CA LYS A 86 -16.48 -5.64 -9.13
C LYS A 86 -15.03 -6.01 -9.39
N LEU A 87 -14.61 -5.99 -10.66
CA LEU A 87 -13.23 -6.20 -11.05
C LEU A 87 -12.52 -4.86 -11.20
N ILE A 88 -11.38 -4.71 -10.54
CA ILE A 88 -10.53 -3.50 -10.61
C ILE A 88 -9.07 -3.89 -10.82
N ASN A 89 -8.26 -2.92 -11.25
CA ASN A 89 -6.83 -3.14 -11.37
C ASN A 89 -6.20 -3.34 -9.98
N ALA A 90 -5.43 -4.41 -9.83
CA ALA A 90 -4.82 -4.78 -8.54
C ALA A 90 -3.76 -3.76 -8.07
N ASP A 91 -3.04 -3.15 -8.99
CA ASP A 91 -2.00 -2.17 -8.68
C ASP A 91 -2.64 -0.83 -8.28
N CYS A 92 -3.75 -0.44 -8.91
CA CYS A 92 -4.57 0.71 -8.48
C CYS A 92 -5.13 0.51 -7.07
N ASN A 93 -5.66 -0.69 -6.75
CA ASN A 93 -6.12 -1.01 -5.40
C ASN A 93 -4.97 -0.90 -4.38
N GLY A 94 -3.80 -1.46 -4.71
CA GLY A 94 -2.61 -1.37 -3.85
C GLY A 94 -2.15 0.08 -3.63
N ALA A 95 -2.09 0.89 -4.69
CA ALA A 95 -1.69 2.29 -4.60
C ALA A 95 -2.67 3.12 -3.74
N ALA A 96 -3.97 2.92 -3.90
CA ALA A 96 -4.99 3.56 -3.08
C ALA A 96 -4.86 3.16 -1.60
N ASN A 97 -4.59 1.88 -1.34
CA ASN A 97 -4.35 1.36 0.01
C ASN A 97 -3.09 1.94 0.67
N ILE A 98 -2.02 2.17 -0.08
CA ILE A 98 -0.82 2.87 0.41
C ILE A 98 -1.18 4.31 0.80
N GLY A 99 -1.94 5.00 -0.05
CA GLY A 99 -2.41 6.37 0.19
C GLY A 99 -3.16 6.49 1.52
N ILE A 100 -4.20 5.70 1.74
CA ILE A 100 -4.99 5.77 2.99
C ILE A 100 -4.19 5.38 4.24
N LYS A 101 -3.15 4.56 4.10
CA LYS A 101 -2.30 4.14 5.22
C LYS A 101 -1.23 5.18 5.56
N SER A 102 -0.90 6.06 4.61
CA SER A 102 0.17 7.06 4.74
C SER A 102 -0.11 8.20 5.73
N ASN A 103 -1.33 8.28 6.30
CA ASN A 103 -1.79 9.40 7.14
C ASN A 103 -1.54 10.79 6.51
N LEU A 104 -1.34 10.86 5.20
CA LEU A 104 -1.15 12.12 4.49
C LEU A 104 -2.51 12.81 4.30
N ASN A 105 -2.54 14.10 4.64
CA ASN A 105 -3.68 14.96 4.41
C ASN A 105 -4.09 14.90 2.93
N GLY A 106 -5.34 14.52 2.65
CA GLY A 106 -5.86 14.33 1.29
C GLY A 106 -6.11 12.86 0.89
N PHE A 107 -5.52 11.89 1.59
CA PHE A 107 -5.85 10.46 1.46
C PHE A 107 -6.60 9.91 2.68
N THR A 108 -6.67 10.67 3.77
CA THR A 108 -7.55 10.38 4.90
C THR A 108 -8.99 10.43 4.39
N LEU A 109 -9.56 9.27 4.05
CA LEU A 109 -11.00 9.12 3.94
C LEU A 109 -11.55 9.50 5.31
N ASP A 110 -12.25 10.62 5.42
CA ASP A 110 -13.16 10.85 6.52
C ASP A 110 -14.20 9.71 6.46
N ARG A 111 -13.95 8.65 7.23
CA ARG A 111 -14.71 7.39 7.18
C ARG A 111 -16.07 7.51 7.90
N GLY A 112 -16.59 8.72 7.99
CA GLY A 112 -17.92 9.03 8.47
C GLY A 112 -17.88 10.16 9.48
N LEU A 113 -17.97 11.41 9.02
CA LEU A 113 -18.91 12.45 9.47
C LEU A 113 -18.48 13.75 8.80
N GLY A 114 -19.31 14.25 7.90
CA GLY A 114 -19.02 15.46 7.13
C GLY A 114 -18.51 16.60 7.99
N ILE A 115 -17.21 16.86 7.93
CA ILE A 115 -16.62 18.15 8.28
C ILE A 115 -15.43 18.35 7.33
N PHE A 116 -15.67 19.02 6.21
CA PHE A 116 -14.61 19.69 5.46
C PHE A 116 -14.12 20.86 6.32
N GLY A 117 -13.27 20.56 7.31
CA GLY A 117 -12.56 21.56 8.10
C GLY A 117 -11.16 21.76 7.55
N TYR A 118 -11.01 22.65 6.56
CA TYR A 118 -9.70 23.26 6.32
C TYR A 118 -9.45 24.25 7.46
N THR A 119 -8.69 23.85 8.49
CA THR A 119 -8.10 24.84 9.40
C THR A 119 -6.83 25.36 8.76
N ILE A 120 -6.93 26.52 8.10
CA ILE A 120 -5.77 27.36 7.81
C ILE A 120 -5.33 27.93 9.17
N LYS A 121 -4.23 27.42 9.72
CA LYS A 121 -3.52 28.16 10.77
C LYS A 121 -2.79 29.31 10.09
N GLY A 122 -3.23 30.53 10.41
CA GLY A 122 -2.45 31.75 10.18
C GLY A 122 -1.18 31.78 11.01
#